data_AF-A0A847JKQ1-F1
#
_entry.id   AF-A0A847JKQ1-F1
#
_cell.length_a   1.000
_cell.length_b   1.000
_cell.length_c   1.000
_cell.angle_alpha   90.00
_cell.angle_beta   90.00
_cell.angle_gamma   90.00
#
_symmetry.space_group_name_H-M   'P 1'
#
loop_
_entity.id
_entity.type
_entity.pdbx_description
1 polymer ?
#
loop_
_entity_poly.entity_id
_entity_poly.type
_entity_poly.pdbx_seq_one_letter_code
_entity_poly.pdbx_strand_id
1 'polypeptide(L)' 'MTVIEGEVVLIIGPSGSGKSTLLRCINRLEHLDSGKILIDGESVTDPNADIRRIREK' A
#
# COMPACT_ATOMS: atom_id res chain seq x y z
N MET A 1 9.12 -5.19 1.65
CA MET A 1 8.24 -6.37 1.66
C MET A 1 7.65 -6.51 0.27
N THR A 2 7.58 -7.73 -0.24
CA THR A 2 6.93 -8.04 -1.52
C THR A 2 5.87 -9.09 -1.24
N VAL A 3 4.72 -8.95 -1.89
CA VAL A 3 3.63 -9.94 -1.87
C VAL A 3 3.39 -10.30 -3.32
N ILE A 4 3.37 -11.59 -3.64
CA ILE A 4 3.09 -12.05 -5.01
C ILE A 4 1.60 -12.36 -5.17
N GLU A 5 1.16 -12.42 -6.42
CA GLU A 5 -0.23 -12.71 -6.74
C GLU A 5 -0.68 -14.06 -6.15
N GLY A 6 -1.85 -14.07 -5.50
CA GLY A 6 -2.40 -15.24 -4.82
C GLY A 6 -1.89 -15.49 -3.40
N GLU A 7 -0.90 -14.72 -2.91
CA GLU A 7 -0.46 -14.85 -1.51
C GLU A 7 -1.46 -14.26 -0.52
N VAL A 8 -1.64 -14.96 0.60
CA VAL A 8 -2.39 -14.47 1.75
C VAL A 8 -1.40 -14.11 2.85
N VAL A 9 -1.30 -12.83 3.18
CA VAL A 9 -0.38 -12.30 4.18
C VAL A 9 -1.16 -11.79 5.40
N LEU A 10 -0.72 -12.20 6.59
CA LEU A 10 -1.28 -11.73 7.86
C LEU A 10 -0.35 -10.70 8.51
N ILE A 11 -0.89 -9.52 8.84
CA ILE A 11 -0.15 -8.46 9.54
C ILE A 11 -0.56 -8.47 11.02
N ILE A 12 0.38 -8.82 11.92
CA ILE A 12 0.14 -8.91 13.37
C ILE A 12 1.00 -7.89 14.12
N GLY A 13 0.45 -7.32 15.20
CA GLY A 13 1.17 -6.42 16.09
C GLY A 13 0.24 -5.80 17.15
N PRO A 14 0.79 -5.20 18.22
CA PRO A 14 0.01 -4.56 19.28
C PRO A 14 -0.82 -3.36 18.77
N SER A 15 -1.78 -2.89 19.57
CA SER A 15 -2.51 -1.66 19.24
C SER A 15 -1.54 -0.49 19.08
N GLY A 16 -1.79 0.38 18.10
CA GLY A 16 -0.90 1.51 17.78
C GLY A 16 0.34 1.17 16.93
N SER A 17 0.59 -0.10 16.60
CA SER A 17 1.78 -0.50 15.80
C SER A 17 1.74 -0.10 14.32
N GLY A 18 0.77 0.70 13.88
CA GLY A 18 0.69 1.20 12.50
C GLY A 18 0.03 0.28 11.46
N LYS A 19 -0.57 -0.86 11.85
CA LYS A 19 -1.20 -1.82 10.89
C LYS A 19 -2.27 -1.17 10.01
N SER A 20 -3.22 -0.46 10.64
CA SER A 20 -4.29 0.24 9.93
C SER A 20 -3.75 1.40 9.10
N THR A 21 -2.70 2.09 9.59
CA THR A 21 -2.00 3.14 8.85
C THR A 21 -1.36 2.57 7.58
N LEU A 22 -0.66 1.44 7.67
CA LEU A 22 -0.07 0.76 6.51
C LEU A 22 -1.14 0.40 5.46
N LEU A 23 -2.26 -0.22 5.88
CA LEU A 23 -3.37 -0.55 4.98
C LEU A 23 -3.98 0.70 4.32
N ARG A 24 -4.06 1.82 5.04
CA ARG A 24 -4.50 3.11 4.49
C ARG A 24 -3.48 3.69 3.50
N CYS A 25 -2.18 3.62 3.79
CA CYS A 25 -1.14 4.05 2.86
C CYS A 25 -1.17 3.26 1.55
N ILE A 26 -1.37 1.92 1.62
CA ILE A 26 -1.52 1.07 0.42
C ILE A 26 -2.70 1.54 -0.43
N ASN A 27 -3.82 1.87 0.20
CA ASN A 27 -5.00 2.38 -0.48
C ASN A 27 -4.92 3.88 -0.82
N ARG A 28 -3.78 4.56 -0.57
CA ARG A 28 -3.62 6.02 -0.72
C ARG A 28 -4.70 6.82 0.03
N LEU A 29 -5.11 6.34 1.20
CA LEU A 29 -5.99 7.05 2.14
C LEU A 29 -5.21 7.81 3.22
N GLU A 30 -3.89 7.61 3.25
CA GLU A 30 -2.94 8.26 4.16
C GLU A 30 -1.65 8.54 3.39
N HIS A 31 -0.93 9.61 3.74
CA HIS A 31 0.37 9.96 3.12
C HIS A 31 1.52 9.16 3.72
N LEU A 32 2.51 8.82 2.89
CA LEU A 32 3.79 8.29 3.36
C LEU A 32 4.73 9.43 3.69
N ASP A 33 5.40 9.34 4.85
CA ASP A 33 6.49 10.24 5.19
C ASP A 33 7.75 9.96 4.35
N SER A 34 7.99 8.69 4.00
CA SER A 34 9.13 8.27 3.19
C SER A 34 8.90 6.89 2.55
N GLY A 35 9.75 6.53 1.59
CA GLY A 35 9.67 5.26 0.87
C GLY A 35 8.66 5.27 -0.29
N LYS A 36 8.33 4.08 -0.79
CA LYS A 36 7.42 3.90 -1.93
C LYS A 36 6.60 2.63 -1.75
N ILE A 37 5.36 2.66 -2.22
CA ILE A 37 4.52 1.46 -2.39
C ILE A 37 4.30 1.29 -3.89
N LEU A 38 4.43 0.05 -4.35
CA LEU A 38 4.33 -0.35 -5.75
C LEU A 38 3.25 -1.43 -5.87
N ILE A 39 2.34 -1.27 -6.82
CA ILE A 39 1.37 -2.30 -7.23
C ILE A 39 1.65 -2.58 -8.71
N ASP A 40 2.02 -3.81 -9.04
CA ASP A 40 2.45 -4.21 -10.39
C ASP A 40 3.54 -3.31 -11.00
N GLY A 41 4.46 -2.82 -10.16
CA GLY A 41 5.52 -1.90 -10.55
C GLY A 41 5.10 -0.43 -10.70
N GLU A 42 3.80 -0.12 -10.59
CA GLU A 42 3.28 1.25 -10.59
C GLU A 42 3.27 1.83 -9.17
N SER A 43 3.80 3.04 -8.98
CA SER A 43 3.84 3.65 -7.66
C SER A 43 2.51 4.29 -7.29
N VAL A 44 1.85 3.78 -6.26
CA VAL A 44 0.59 4.36 -5.74
C VAL A 44 0.81 5.67 -4.97
N THR A 45 2.05 5.97 -4.64
CA THR A 45 2.45 7.15 -3.86
C THR A 45 3.00 8.27 -4.73
N ASP A 46 3.12 8.06 -6.04
CA ASP A 46 3.46 9.14 -6.97
C ASP A 46 2.28 10.13 -7.07
N PRO A 47 2.51 11.45 -6.89
CA PRO A 47 1.46 12.45 -7.04
C PRO A 47 0.78 12.42 -8.41
N ASN A 48 1.50 11.99 -9.46
CA ASN A 48 1.01 11.94 -10.83
C ASN A 48 0.39 10.59 -11.24
N ALA A 49 0.38 9.60 -10.35
CA ALA A 49 -0.20 8.28 -10.67
C ALA A 49 -1.73 8.33 -10.77
N ASP A 50 -2.29 7.64 -11.78
CA ASP A 50 -3.73 7.41 -11.89
C ASP A 50 -4.16 6.24 -11.00
N ILE A 51 -4.60 6.57 -9.80
CA ILE A 51 -4.97 5.60 -8.76
C ILE A 51 -6.21 4.80 -9.12
N ARG A 52 -7.12 5.36 -9.93
CA ARG A 52 -8.32 4.63 -10.33
C ARG A 52 -7.95 3.44 -11.18
N ARG A 53 -7.09 3.66 -12.18
CA ARG A 53 -6.53 2.61 -13.02
C ARG A 53 -5.75 1.56 -12.22
N ILE A 54 -4.97 1.97 -11.22
CA ILE A 54 -4.19 1.02 -10.41
C ILE A 54 -5.11 0.11 -9.55
N ARG A 55 -6.27 0.62 -9.11
CA ARG A 55 -7.24 -0.15 -8.31
C ARG A 55 -8.15 -1.08 -9.13
N GLU A 56 -8.19 -0.91 -10.45
CA GLU A 56 -9.01 -1.72 -11.36
C GLU A 56 -8.32 -3.02 -11.80
N LYS A 57 -7.04 -3.19 -11.46
CA LYS A 57 -6.31 -4.45 -11.64
C LYS A 57 -6.57 -5.38 -10.47
#